data_AF-A0AAD7B2Q1-F1
#
_entry.id   AF-A0AAD7B2Q1-F1
#
_cell.length_a   1.000
_cell.length_b   1.000
_cell.length_c   1.000
_cell.angle_alpha   90.00
_cell.angle_beta   90.00
_cell.angle_gamma   90.00
#
_symmetry.space_group_name_H-M   'P 1'
#
loop_
_entity.id
_entity.type
_entity.pdbx_description
1 polymer ?
#
loop_
_entity_poly.entity_id
_entity_poly.type
_entity_poly.pdbx_seq_one_letter_code
_entity_poly.pdbx_strand_id
1 'polypeptide(L)'
;MSSNPPRSSGRIPPPSSGPMPSWYTNERQGTYSGYSNPPSYRSAASSRGGETTPLLKHQSDSKASGTKGTCLLIFILLLALMSTVVLLHLKPREVALDPLAKDRIRREWQREIQNHEAMRQGWEREREKERLEMVHAREGLEEDRREILQMREKLERDRVKEHQEIAQMREQLERDREEERREILQMREQMERDRQEEHQEIAQMREQLERDRETWAHECEAGKRDEEKKRKEAEDRVRARFAWEGLEANEHCLRYGARQYTARLSNVPRGYDPLKACTETSIEIHGVRIASPHQCEDQGCNVVVGHWTVDSGEPSCATHFSSFSDKGCTAKGSGLRRIESRLEDLGAGDDWREMCTTTPADFYQMHFDAPHICANWGLWGVYGIWEIEDRNC
;
A
#
# COMPACT_ATOMS: atom_id res chain seq x y z
N MET A 1 -18.74 45.25 38.37
CA MET A 1 -19.24 45.24 36.98
C MET A 1 -18.12 44.81 36.06
N SER A 2 -18.06 43.54 35.70
CA SER A 2 -17.63 43.04 34.37
C SER A 2 -17.67 41.53 34.41
N SER A 3 -18.27 40.98 33.37
CA SER A 3 -18.98 39.71 33.34
C SER A 3 -18.15 38.68 32.58
N ASN A 4 -18.03 37.47 33.10
CA ASN A 4 -17.46 36.32 32.39
C ASN A 4 -18.40 35.85 31.25
N PRO A 5 -17.87 35.38 30.11
CA PRO A 5 -18.67 34.70 29.09
C PRO A 5 -18.78 33.19 29.37
N PRO A 6 -19.83 32.51 28.85
CA PRO A 6 -20.06 31.10 29.12
C PRO A 6 -19.33 30.18 28.12
N ARG A 7 -18.78 29.07 28.63
CA ARG A 7 -18.34 27.90 27.85
C ARG A 7 -19.57 27.13 27.33
N SER A 8 -19.72 27.03 26.01
CA SER A 8 -20.66 26.10 25.38
C SER A 8 -19.98 24.74 25.14
N SER A 9 -20.58 23.70 25.71
CA SER A 9 -20.20 22.30 25.52
C SER A 9 -20.89 21.75 24.28
N GLY A 10 -20.19 21.73 23.14
CA GLY A 10 -20.63 21.01 21.94
C GLY A 10 -20.33 19.52 22.06
N ARG A 11 -21.36 18.69 22.26
CA ARG A 11 -21.27 17.23 22.08
C ARG A 11 -21.40 16.92 20.59
N ILE A 12 -20.35 16.31 20.04
CA ILE A 12 -20.33 15.73 18.70
C ILE A 12 -21.06 14.36 18.77
N PRO A 13 -22.06 14.09 17.91
CA PRO A 13 -22.66 12.76 17.81
C PRO A 13 -21.75 11.80 16.99
N PRO A 14 -21.77 10.49 17.29
CA PRO A 14 -21.00 9.51 16.53
C PRO A 14 -21.59 9.27 15.14
N PRO A 15 -20.77 8.89 14.13
CA PRO A 15 -21.26 8.62 12.79
C PRO A 15 -22.04 7.30 12.73
N SER A 16 -23.16 7.39 12.01
CA SER A 16 -24.06 6.33 11.59
C SER A 16 -23.33 5.22 10.81
N SER A 17 -23.48 3.99 11.30
CA SER A 17 -23.16 2.74 10.60
C SER A 17 -24.26 2.42 9.58
N GLY A 18 -24.00 2.68 8.30
CA GLY A 18 -24.77 2.14 7.19
C GLY A 18 -24.00 0.99 6.51
N PRO A 19 -24.65 -0.14 6.14
CA PRO A 19 -23.99 -1.22 5.43
C PRO A 19 -23.89 -0.89 3.93
N MET A 20 -22.67 -0.92 3.38
CA MET A 20 -22.45 -0.91 1.94
C MET A 20 -22.57 -2.33 1.37
N PRO A 21 -23.24 -2.54 0.22
CA PRO A 21 -23.30 -3.83 -0.43
C PRO A 21 -21.97 -4.18 -1.11
N SER A 22 -21.47 -5.36 -0.73
CA SER A 22 -20.38 -6.10 -1.34
C SER A 22 -20.68 -6.42 -2.82
N TRP A 23 -19.97 -5.78 -3.74
CA TRP A 23 -19.76 -6.32 -5.08
C TRP A 23 -18.53 -7.23 -5.04
N TYR A 24 -18.81 -8.51 -5.29
CA TYR A 24 -17.91 -9.63 -5.15
C TYR A 24 -16.73 -9.54 -6.12
N THR A 25 -15.57 -9.92 -5.60
CA THR A 25 -14.31 -10.09 -6.29
C THR A 25 -14.32 -11.23 -7.30
N ASN A 26 -13.61 -10.96 -8.38
CA ASN A 26 -13.07 -11.89 -9.36
C ASN A 26 -12.42 -13.12 -8.71
N GLU A 27 -12.81 -14.32 -9.14
CA GLU A 27 -12.01 -15.54 -8.97
C GLU A 27 -11.78 -16.19 -10.34
N ARG A 28 -10.49 -16.42 -10.62
CA ARG A 28 -9.93 -17.06 -11.81
C ARG A 28 -9.84 -18.58 -11.60
N GLN A 29 -9.70 -19.27 -12.74
CA GLN A 29 -9.29 -20.66 -13.00
C GLN A 29 -10.48 -21.63 -13.18
N GLY A 30 -10.62 -22.38 -14.28
CA GLY A 30 -9.81 -22.54 -15.48
C GLY A 30 -10.41 -23.55 -16.48
N THR A 31 -9.77 -23.63 -17.64
CA THR A 31 -9.69 -24.75 -18.61
C THR A 31 -10.95 -25.36 -19.23
N TYR A 32 -11.16 -25.10 -20.53
CA TYR A 32 -11.39 -26.09 -21.62
C TYR A 32 -11.55 -25.32 -22.95
N SER A 33 -10.57 -25.33 -23.87
CA SER A 33 -10.49 -26.18 -25.07
C SER A 33 -11.71 -26.13 -26.00
N GLY A 34 -11.55 -25.51 -27.17
CA GLY A 34 -12.37 -25.81 -28.35
C GLY A 34 -12.50 -24.69 -29.38
N TYR A 35 -11.80 -24.82 -30.51
CA TYR A 35 -12.17 -24.41 -31.89
C TYR A 35 -12.80 -23.01 -32.08
N SER A 36 -12.23 -22.06 -32.84
CA SER A 36 -12.14 -22.14 -34.31
C SER A 36 -11.39 -20.90 -34.85
N ASN A 37 -10.44 -21.12 -35.75
CA ASN A 37 -9.71 -20.08 -36.47
C ASN A 37 -10.62 -19.23 -37.39
N PRO A 38 -10.40 -17.91 -37.51
CA PRO A 38 -10.88 -17.12 -38.64
C PRO A 38 -9.91 -17.23 -39.85
N PRO A 39 -10.40 -17.18 -41.10
CA PRO A 39 -9.56 -17.35 -42.26
C PRO A 39 -8.70 -16.12 -42.54
N SER A 40 -7.40 -16.34 -42.58
CA SER A 40 -6.41 -15.52 -43.27
C SER A 40 -6.09 -16.20 -44.61
N TYR A 41 -6.37 -15.51 -45.72
CA TYR A 41 -5.69 -15.73 -46.99
C TYR A 41 -5.73 -14.41 -47.77
N ARG A 42 -4.68 -13.59 -47.71
CA ARG A 42 -3.43 -13.67 -48.50
C ARG A 42 -3.69 -13.30 -49.96
N SER A 43 -3.51 -12.00 -50.21
CA SER A 43 -3.36 -11.39 -51.52
C SER A 43 -2.25 -12.09 -52.32
N ALA A 44 -2.61 -12.66 -53.46
CA ALA A 44 -1.68 -13.16 -54.45
C ALA A 44 -1.33 -12.03 -55.42
N ALA A 45 -0.09 -11.55 -55.32
CA ALA A 45 0.59 -10.86 -56.39
C ALA A 45 1.20 -11.92 -57.33
N SER A 46 0.95 -11.81 -58.63
CA SER A 46 1.75 -12.46 -59.68
C SER A 46 1.58 -11.61 -60.95
N SER A 47 2.59 -10.79 -61.28
CA SER A 47 3.56 -11.07 -62.36
C SER A 47 2.86 -11.33 -63.70
N ARG A 48 2.73 -10.32 -64.58
CA ARG A 48 3.75 -9.88 -65.55
C ARG A 48 4.30 -11.07 -66.36
N GLY A 49 3.84 -11.15 -67.61
CA GLY A 49 4.31 -12.09 -68.62
C GLY A 49 3.44 -11.93 -69.87
N GLY A 50 3.87 -11.06 -70.78
CA GLY A 50 3.27 -10.98 -72.11
C GLY A 50 3.81 -12.09 -72.98
N GLU A 51 2.94 -12.73 -73.76
CA GLU A 51 3.35 -13.59 -74.87
C GLU A 51 2.34 -13.43 -76.02
N THR A 52 2.84 -12.78 -77.06
CA THR A 52 2.30 -12.70 -78.41
C THR A 52 2.23 -14.09 -79.05
N THR A 53 1.06 -14.52 -79.50
CA THR A 53 0.95 -15.58 -80.51
C THR A 53 -0.27 -15.38 -81.41
N PRO A 54 -0.10 -15.13 -82.73
CA PRO A 54 -1.08 -15.52 -83.72
C PRO A 54 -0.67 -16.88 -84.32
N LEU A 55 -1.37 -17.93 -83.92
CA LEU A 55 -1.37 -19.24 -84.57
C LEU A 55 -2.56 -19.27 -85.54
N LEU A 56 -2.29 -19.30 -86.85
CA LEU A 56 -2.72 -20.38 -87.76
C LEU A 56 -2.47 -19.98 -89.23
N LYS A 57 -1.34 -20.48 -89.70
CA LYS A 57 -0.99 -20.72 -91.09
C LYS A 57 -1.82 -21.90 -91.58
N HIS A 58 -2.80 -21.68 -92.46
CA HIS A 58 -3.48 -22.76 -93.18
C HIS A 58 -2.96 -22.81 -94.62
N GLN A 59 -1.98 -23.69 -94.82
CA GLN A 59 -1.58 -24.23 -96.12
C GLN A 59 -2.69 -25.16 -96.62
N SER A 60 -3.13 -24.97 -97.86
CA SER A 60 -3.64 -26.09 -98.66
C SER A 60 -2.97 -26.04 -100.02
N ASP A 61 -1.94 -26.88 -100.12
CA ASP A 61 -1.32 -27.35 -101.35
C ASP A 61 -2.38 -28.03 -102.24
N SER A 62 -2.38 -27.71 -103.53
CA SER A 62 -2.80 -28.66 -104.55
C SER A 62 -1.72 -28.75 -105.64
N LYS A 63 -1.11 -29.93 -105.69
CA LYS A 63 -0.18 -30.42 -106.69
C LYS A 63 -0.91 -30.64 -108.02
N ALA A 64 -0.27 -30.32 -109.14
CA ALA A 64 -0.21 -31.14 -110.37
C ALA A 64 0.51 -30.31 -111.45
N SER A 65 1.73 -30.68 -111.84
CA SER A 65 1.97 -31.54 -113.02
C SER A 65 2.45 -30.70 -114.21
N GLY A 66 3.76 -30.50 -114.30
CA GLY A 66 4.40 -30.09 -115.54
C GLY A 66 4.46 -31.26 -116.54
N THR A 67 4.28 -30.98 -117.82
CA THR A 67 5.14 -31.43 -118.94
C THR A 67 4.48 -31.13 -120.31
N LYS A 68 5.32 -30.75 -121.27
CA LYS A 68 5.15 -30.81 -122.75
C LYS A 68 4.45 -29.64 -123.45
N GLY A 69 5.20 -28.55 -123.59
CA GLY A 69 4.99 -27.45 -124.55
C GLY A 69 5.20 -27.82 -126.03
N THR A 70 4.64 -28.94 -126.49
CA THR A 70 4.66 -29.33 -127.92
C THR A 70 3.31 -29.86 -128.43
N CYS A 71 2.31 -30.08 -127.57
CA CYS A 71 0.93 -30.38 -127.98
C CYS A 71 0.05 -29.12 -128.15
N LEU A 72 0.44 -27.98 -127.58
CA LEU A 72 -0.34 -26.73 -127.59
C LEU A 72 -0.37 -26.08 -128.98
N LEU A 73 0.65 -26.29 -129.81
CA LEU A 73 0.67 -25.82 -131.21
C LEU A 73 -0.20 -26.68 -132.15
N ILE A 74 -0.31 -27.98 -131.91
CA ILE A 74 -1.24 -28.86 -132.65
C ILE A 74 -2.69 -28.55 -132.25
N PHE A 75 -2.95 -28.25 -130.98
CA PHE A 75 -4.27 -27.83 -130.50
C PHE A 75 -4.66 -26.46 -131.05
N ILE A 76 -3.73 -25.50 -131.15
CA ILE A 76 -3.96 -24.21 -131.82
C ILE A 76 -4.21 -24.40 -133.33
N LEU A 77 -3.50 -25.30 -134.01
CA LEU A 77 -3.76 -25.62 -135.43
C LEU A 77 -5.09 -26.34 -135.66
N LEU A 78 -5.50 -27.23 -134.75
CA LEU A 78 -6.83 -27.86 -134.79
C LEU A 78 -7.94 -26.87 -134.42
N LEU A 79 -7.71 -25.95 -133.47
CA LEU A 79 -8.64 -24.85 -133.18
C LEU A 79 -8.71 -23.85 -134.34
N ALA A 80 -7.62 -23.61 -135.06
CA ALA A 80 -7.61 -22.80 -136.28
C ALA A 80 -8.35 -23.51 -137.42
N LEU A 81 -8.16 -24.82 -137.61
CA LEU A 81 -8.91 -25.63 -138.59
C LEU A 81 -10.41 -25.69 -138.24
N MET A 82 -10.76 -25.94 -136.97
CA MET A 82 -12.14 -25.91 -136.50
C MET A 82 -12.73 -24.49 -136.59
N SER A 83 -11.95 -23.44 -136.33
CA SER A 83 -12.35 -22.04 -136.54
C SER A 83 -12.58 -21.75 -138.02
N THR A 84 -11.76 -22.26 -138.94
CA THR A 84 -11.99 -22.11 -140.38
C THR A 84 -13.21 -22.90 -140.86
N VAL A 85 -13.49 -24.08 -140.31
CA VAL A 85 -14.69 -24.87 -140.63
C VAL A 85 -15.95 -24.22 -140.06
N VAL A 86 -15.88 -23.64 -138.85
CA VAL A 86 -16.99 -22.87 -138.24
C VAL A 86 -17.23 -21.55 -138.98
N LEU A 87 -16.18 -20.85 -139.43
CA LEU A 87 -16.31 -19.64 -140.25
C LEU A 87 -16.77 -19.94 -141.69
N LEU A 88 -16.52 -21.13 -142.24
CA LEU A 88 -17.02 -21.55 -143.55
C LEU A 88 -18.45 -22.11 -143.53
N HIS A 89 -18.93 -22.60 -142.37
CA HIS A 89 -20.32 -23.05 -142.19
C HIS A 89 -21.26 -22.00 -141.58
N LEU A 90 -20.74 -20.91 -141.04
CA LEU A 90 -21.51 -19.73 -140.65
C LEU A 90 -21.57 -18.75 -141.82
N LYS A 91 -22.16 -19.16 -142.95
CA LYS A 91 -22.75 -18.19 -143.89
C LYS A 91 -23.82 -17.44 -143.09
N PRO A 92 -23.69 -16.12 -142.86
CA PRO A 92 -24.73 -15.34 -142.23
C PRO A 92 -25.95 -15.47 -143.11
N ARG A 93 -26.95 -16.20 -142.62
CA ARG A 93 -28.30 -16.14 -143.18
C ARG A 93 -28.71 -14.71 -142.90
N GLU A 94 -28.57 -13.83 -143.88
CA GLU A 94 -29.20 -12.52 -143.91
C GLU A 94 -30.71 -12.76 -143.84
N VAL A 95 -31.21 -12.96 -142.63
CA VAL A 95 -32.59 -12.72 -142.30
C VAL A 95 -32.73 -11.22 -142.48
N ALA A 96 -33.24 -10.82 -143.64
CA ALA A 96 -33.64 -9.45 -143.93
C ALA A 96 -34.71 -9.07 -142.90
N LEU A 97 -34.26 -8.58 -141.73
CA LEU A 97 -35.12 -7.96 -140.74
C LEU A 97 -35.65 -6.67 -141.36
N ASP A 98 -36.98 -6.59 -141.42
CA ASP A 98 -37.77 -5.45 -141.84
C ASP A 98 -37.18 -4.13 -141.30
N PRO A 99 -36.88 -3.13 -142.15
CA PRO A 99 -36.36 -1.82 -141.74
C PRO A 99 -37.19 -1.15 -140.62
N LEU A 100 -38.50 -1.41 -140.57
CA LEU A 100 -39.39 -0.88 -139.53
C LEU A 100 -39.15 -1.54 -138.16
N ALA A 101 -38.74 -2.81 -138.12
CA ALA A 101 -38.36 -3.51 -136.88
C ALA A 101 -37.05 -2.95 -136.32
N LYS A 102 -36.08 -2.61 -137.19
CA LYS A 102 -34.79 -2.03 -136.79
C LYS A 102 -34.93 -0.64 -136.15
N ASP A 103 -35.87 0.18 -136.64
CA ASP A 103 -36.13 1.51 -136.06
C ASP A 103 -36.99 1.46 -134.79
N ARG A 104 -37.80 0.41 -134.62
CA ARG A 104 -38.47 0.13 -133.33
C ARG A 104 -37.43 -0.23 -132.26
N ILE A 105 -36.53 -1.16 -132.57
CA ILE A 105 -35.45 -1.60 -131.67
C ILE A 105 -34.53 -0.43 -131.32
N ARG A 106 -34.16 0.44 -132.29
CA ARG A 106 -33.33 1.63 -132.00
C ARG A 106 -34.00 2.60 -131.02
N ARG A 107 -35.31 2.83 -131.14
CA ARG A 107 -36.06 3.72 -130.23
C ARG A 107 -36.27 3.09 -128.85
N GLU A 108 -36.47 1.78 -128.78
CA GLU A 108 -36.50 1.04 -127.50
C GLU A 108 -35.14 1.08 -126.81
N TRP A 109 -34.07 0.82 -127.55
CA TRP A 109 -32.70 0.89 -127.05
C TRP A 109 -32.31 2.30 -126.60
N GLN A 110 -32.71 3.36 -127.32
CA GLN A 110 -32.48 4.73 -126.88
C GLN A 110 -33.21 5.06 -125.56
N ARG A 111 -34.45 4.58 -125.38
CA ARG A 111 -35.17 4.73 -124.11
C ARG A 111 -34.51 3.95 -122.98
N GLU A 112 -34.01 2.75 -123.27
CA GLU A 112 -33.30 1.92 -122.30
C GLU A 112 -31.95 2.55 -121.90
N ILE A 113 -31.21 3.13 -122.85
CA ILE A 113 -30.01 3.92 -122.56
C ILE A 113 -30.35 5.11 -121.66
N GLN A 114 -31.38 5.88 -121.97
CA GLN A 114 -31.81 7.02 -121.15
C GLN A 114 -32.24 6.59 -119.74
N ASN A 115 -32.97 5.48 -119.62
CA ASN A 115 -33.34 4.90 -118.33
C ASN A 115 -32.11 4.43 -117.54
N HIS A 116 -31.14 3.80 -118.19
CA HIS A 116 -29.89 3.38 -117.56
C HIS A 116 -29.02 4.57 -117.14
N GLU A 117 -29.00 5.65 -117.92
CA GLU A 117 -28.32 6.89 -117.56
C GLU A 117 -28.98 7.56 -116.35
N ALA A 118 -30.32 7.68 -116.35
CA ALA A 118 -31.07 8.21 -115.22
C ALA A 118 -30.87 7.38 -113.95
N MET A 119 -30.86 6.04 -114.07
CA MET A 119 -30.61 5.13 -112.97
C MET A 119 -29.17 5.25 -112.45
N ARG A 120 -28.17 5.35 -113.34
CA ARG A 120 -26.77 5.60 -112.96
C ARG A 120 -26.60 6.91 -112.21
N GLN A 121 -27.21 7.99 -112.70
CA GLN A 121 -27.21 9.29 -112.01
C GLN A 121 -27.97 9.25 -110.67
N GLY A 122 -29.01 8.43 -110.56
CA GLY A 122 -29.69 8.17 -109.29
C GLY A 122 -28.77 7.49 -108.28
N TRP A 123 -28.13 6.38 -108.68
CA TRP A 123 -27.17 5.65 -107.84
C TRP A 123 -25.90 6.46 -107.52
N GLU A 124 -25.47 7.37 -108.40
CA GLU A 124 -24.38 8.29 -108.10
C GLU A 124 -24.77 9.30 -107.03
N ARG A 125 -25.97 9.87 -107.09
CA ARG A 125 -26.48 10.79 -106.07
C ARG A 125 -26.67 10.11 -104.72
N GLU A 126 -27.18 8.89 -104.71
CA GLU A 126 -27.37 8.09 -103.49
C GLU A 126 -26.03 7.73 -102.85
N ARG A 127 -25.06 7.25 -103.64
CA ARG A 127 -23.69 7.00 -103.15
C ARG A 127 -23.02 8.26 -102.63
N GLU A 128 -23.24 9.41 -103.27
CA GLU A 128 -22.69 10.67 -102.79
C GLU A 128 -23.32 11.09 -101.46
N LYS A 129 -24.64 10.92 -101.32
CA LYS A 129 -25.34 11.17 -100.05
C LYS A 129 -24.84 10.25 -98.94
N GLU A 130 -24.70 8.95 -99.21
CA GLU A 130 -24.13 7.98 -98.26
C GLU A 130 -22.69 8.34 -97.89
N ARG A 131 -21.87 8.77 -98.85
CA ARG A 131 -20.51 9.27 -98.58
C ARG A 131 -20.52 10.47 -97.63
N LEU A 132 -21.38 11.45 -97.88
CA LEU A 132 -21.52 12.63 -97.02
C LEU A 132 -22.05 12.27 -95.64
N GLU A 133 -23.04 11.38 -95.55
CA GLU A 133 -23.57 10.88 -94.27
C GLU A 133 -22.48 10.14 -93.47
N MET A 134 -21.64 9.32 -94.12
CA MET A 134 -20.49 8.67 -93.47
C MET A 134 -19.43 9.67 -93.01
N VAL A 135 -19.16 10.72 -93.80
CA VAL A 135 -18.20 11.77 -93.43
C VAL A 135 -18.72 12.53 -92.20
N HIS A 136 -19.98 12.97 -92.20
CA HIS A 136 -20.58 13.63 -91.05
C HIS A 136 -20.66 12.74 -89.81
N ALA A 137 -21.00 11.45 -89.97
CA ALA A 137 -20.98 10.49 -88.87
C ALA A 137 -19.56 10.34 -88.29
N ARG A 138 -18.53 10.32 -89.15
CA ARG A 138 -17.13 10.28 -88.70
C ARG A 138 -16.72 11.57 -87.99
N GLU A 139 -17.08 12.73 -88.53
CA GLU A 139 -16.81 14.03 -87.91
C GLU A 139 -17.46 14.13 -86.52
N GLY A 140 -18.72 13.70 -86.39
CA GLY A 140 -19.42 13.63 -85.10
C GLY A 140 -18.74 12.70 -84.10
N LEU A 141 -18.31 11.52 -84.52
CA LEU A 141 -17.53 10.60 -83.66
C LEU A 141 -16.17 11.18 -83.28
N GLU A 142 -15.50 11.91 -84.16
CA GLU A 142 -14.25 12.60 -83.86
C GLU A 142 -14.46 13.75 -82.87
N GLU A 143 -15.59 14.44 -82.93
CA GLU A 143 -15.99 15.48 -81.98
C GLU A 143 -16.32 14.89 -80.60
N ASP A 144 -17.19 13.88 -80.52
CA ASP A 144 -17.48 13.16 -79.27
C ASP A 144 -16.19 12.62 -78.63
N ARG A 145 -15.28 12.09 -79.44
CA ARG A 145 -13.97 11.62 -78.98
C ARG A 145 -13.14 12.77 -78.38
N ARG A 146 -13.15 13.95 -78.98
CA ARG A 146 -12.46 15.14 -78.43
C ARG A 146 -13.09 15.55 -77.09
N GLU A 147 -14.41 15.59 -76.99
CA GLU A 147 -15.11 15.95 -75.76
C GLU A 147 -14.83 14.95 -74.63
N ILE A 148 -14.89 13.64 -74.91
CA ILE A 148 -14.56 12.58 -73.94
C ILE A 148 -13.13 12.74 -73.43
N LEU A 149 -12.17 13.03 -74.32
CA LEU A 149 -10.77 13.24 -73.94
C LEU A 149 -10.60 14.48 -73.05
N GLN A 150 -11.24 15.60 -73.40
CA GLN A 150 -11.20 16.82 -72.59
C GLN A 150 -11.85 16.60 -71.21
N MET A 151 -12.99 15.91 -71.17
CA MET A 151 -13.67 15.57 -69.93
C MET A 151 -12.80 14.68 -69.05
N ARG A 152 -12.14 13.67 -69.63
CA ARG A 152 -11.22 12.79 -68.92
C ARG A 152 -10.01 13.54 -68.36
N GLU A 153 -9.40 14.42 -69.16
CA GLU A 153 -8.27 15.24 -68.70
C GLU A 153 -8.69 16.18 -67.56
N LYS A 154 -9.90 16.76 -67.63
CA LYS A 154 -10.45 17.58 -66.55
C LYS A 154 -10.67 16.75 -65.28
N LEU A 155 -11.29 15.58 -65.39
CA LEU A 155 -11.50 14.67 -64.26
C LEU A 155 -10.18 14.19 -63.64
N GLU A 156 -9.16 13.90 -64.47
CA GLU A 156 -7.84 13.52 -63.98
C GLU A 156 -7.17 14.68 -63.23
N ARG A 157 -7.28 15.92 -63.73
CA ARG A 157 -6.79 17.13 -63.03
C ARG A 157 -7.52 17.35 -61.71
N ASP A 158 -8.84 17.25 -61.70
CA ASP A 158 -9.64 17.47 -60.49
C ASP A 158 -9.36 16.37 -59.45
N ARG A 159 -9.24 15.11 -59.87
CA ARG A 159 -8.83 14.00 -58.99
C ARG A 159 -7.44 14.23 -58.39
N VAL A 160 -6.47 14.69 -59.19
CA VAL A 160 -5.12 14.99 -58.68
C VAL A 160 -5.15 16.13 -57.66
N LYS A 161 -5.92 17.20 -57.90
CA LYS A 161 -6.09 18.30 -56.95
C LYS A 161 -6.72 17.82 -55.64
N GLU A 162 -7.80 17.06 -55.71
CA GLU A 162 -8.45 16.48 -54.54
C GLU A 162 -7.49 15.59 -53.75
N HIS A 163 -6.70 14.75 -54.43
CA HIS A 163 -5.69 13.93 -53.76
C HIS A 163 -4.58 14.77 -53.12
N GLN A 164 -4.16 15.87 -53.74
CA GLN A 164 -3.19 16.80 -53.17
C GLN A 164 -3.74 17.50 -51.93
N GLU A 165 -4.98 17.98 -51.97
CA GLU A 165 -5.65 18.63 -50.83
C GLU A 165 -5.84 17.64 -49.66
N ILE A 166 -6.28 16.41 -49.94
CA ILE A 166 -6.40 15.35 -48.93
C ILE A 166 -5.03 15.01 -48.34
N ALA A 167 -3.98 14.92 -49.17
CA ALA A 167 -2.63 14.63 -48.69
C ALA A 167 -2.12 15.73 -47.76
N GLN A 168 -2.29 17.00 -48.14
CA GLN A 168 -1.92 18.16 -47.31
C GLN A 168 -2.70 18.19 -45.99
N MET A 169 -4.00 17.92 -46.04
CA MET A 169 -4.84 17.86 -44.84
C MET A 169 -4.41 16.73 -43.89
N ARG A 170 -4.04 15.57 -44.42
CA ARG A 170 -3.53 14.45 -43.62
C ARG A 170 -2.20 14.79 -42.96
N GLU A 171 -1.27 15.40 -43.71
CA GLU A 171 0.02 15.83 -43.16
C GLU A 171 -0.16 16.86 -42.05
N GLN A 172 -1.07 17.81 -42.22
CA GLN A 172 -1.37 18.80 -41.18
C GLN A 172 -1.95 18.13 -39.93
N LEU A 173 -2.92 17.22 -40.09
CA LEU A 173 -3.50 16.50 -38.97
C LEU A 173 -2.48 15.62 -38.24
N GLU A 174 -1.52 15.04 -38.96
CA GLU A 174 -0.42 14.28 -38.36
C GLU A 174 0.50 15.19 -37.54
N ARG A 175 0.85 16.37 -38.06
CA ARG A 175 1.61 17.38 -37.31
C ARG A 175 0.88 17.84 -36.05
N ASP A 176 -0.38 18.20 -36.16
CA ASP A 176 -1.19 18.68 -35.03
C ASP A 176 -1.30 17.59 -33.95
N ARG A 177 -1.49 16.32 -34.34
CA ARG A 177 -1.52 15.18 -33.40
C ARG A 177 -0.16 14.91 -32.76
N GLU A 178 0.93 15.12 -33.46
CA GLU A 178 2.27 14.99 -32.89
C GLU A 178 2.57 16.10 -31.89
N GLU A 179 2.15 17.33 -32.19
CA GLU A 179 2.26 18.47 -31.28
C GLU A 179 1.43 18.23 -30.02
N GLU A 180 0.15 17.85 -30.15
CA GLU A 180 -0.72 17.50 -29.02
C GLU A 180 -0.11 16.37 -28.18
N ARG A 181 0.45 15.33 -28.82
CA ARG A 181 1.15 14.25 -28.11
C ARG A 181 2.36 14.76 -27.34
N ARG A 182 3.15 15.68 -27.90
CA ARG A 182 4.32 16.26 -27.22
C ARG A 182 3.87 17.10 -26.03
N GLU A 183 2.84 17.92 -26.18
CA GLU A 183 2.29 18.74 -25.09
C GLU A 183 1.75 17.87 -23.95
N ILE A 184 0.99 16.81 -24.27
CA ILE A 184 0.48 15.87 -23.26
C ILE A 184 1.62 15.18 -22.51
N LEU A 185 2.68 14.76 -23.22
CA LEU A 185 3.83 14.12 -22.59
C LEU A 185 4.59 15.10 -21.69
N GLN A 186 4.83 16.32 -22.15
CA GLN A 186 5.48 17.37 -21.35
C GLN A 186 4.67 17.70 -20.09
N MET A 187 3.34 17.84 -20.23
CA MET A 187 2.44 18.08 -19.11
C MET A 187 2.46 16.93 -18.11
N ARG A 188 2.47 15.68 -18.59
CA ARG A 188 2.55 14.49 -17.72
C ARG A 188 3.86 14.43 -16.96
N GLU A 189 4.99 14.67 -17.64
CA GLU A 189 6.29 14.72 -16.98
C GLU A 189 6.37 15.83 -15.94
N GLN A 190 5.80 17.00 -16.22
CA GLN A 190 5.72 18.09 -15.25
C GLN A 190 4.89 17.68 -14.03
N MET A 191 3.69 17.13 -14.23
CA MET A 191 2.87 16.65 -13.12
C MET A 191 3.56 15.54 -12.31
N GLU A 192 4.33 14.67 -12.95
CA GLU A 192 5.10 13.64 -12.25
C GLU A 192 6.23 14.24 -11.41
N ARG A 193 6.91 15.29 -11.91
CA ARG A 193 7.90 16.06 -11.13
C ARG A 193 7.26 16.78 -9.95
N ASP A 194 6.19 17.55 -10.19
CA ASP A 194 5.48 18.30 -9.14
C ASP A 194 4.97 17.34 -8.05
N ARG A 195 4.43 16.19 -8.44
CA ARG A 195 3.99 15.16 -7.49
C ARG A 195 5.14 14.57 -6.68
N GLN A 196 6.31 14.37 -7.30
CA GLN A 196 7.50 13.89 -6.59
C GLN A 196 8.03 14.94 -5.61
N GLU A 197 8.07 16.21 -6.01
CA GLU A 197 8.46 17.31 -5.14
C GLU A 197 7.51 17.43 -3.94
N GLU A 198 6.18 17.44 -4.17
CA GLU A 198 5.18 17.46 -3.11
C GLU A 198 5.32 16.25 -2.17
N HIS A 199 5.56 15.05 -2.72
CA HIS A 199 5.78 13.86 -1.90
C HIS A 199 7.06 13.96 -1.06
N GLN A 200 8.14 14.55 -1.61
CA GLN A 200 9.38 14.77 -0.87
C GLN A 200 9.19 15.81 0.24
N GLU A 201 8.51 16.92 -0.04
CA GLU A 201 8.20 17.95 0.97
C GLU A 201 7.34 17.37 2.10
N ILE A 202 6.29 16.61 1.77
CA ILE A 202 5.44 15.95 2.76
C ILE A 202 6.25 14.94 3.58
N ALA A 203 7.14 14.17 2.95
CA ALA A 203 7.99 13.20 3.65
C ALA A 203 8.95 13.90 4.63
N GLN A 204 9.63 14.97 4.19
CA GLN A 204 10.51 15.78 5.05
C GLN A 204 9.74 16.41 6.22
N MET A 205 8.55 16.95 5.94
CA MET A 205 7.69 17.55 6.97
C MET A 205 7.26 16.51 8.01
N ARG A 206 6.90 15.30 7.59
CA ARG A 206 6.53 14.20 8.50
C ARG A 206 7.70 13.78 9.38
N GLU A 207 8.89 13.64 8.81
CA GLU A 207 10.10 13.29 9.55
C GLU A 207 10.46 14.38 10.58
N GLN A 208 10.29 15.66 10.21
CA GLN A 208 10.49 16.77 11.14
C GLN A 208 9.48 16.75 12.28
N LEU A 209 8.20 16.55 11.98
CA LEU A 209 7.16 16.43 13.00
C LEU A 209 7.38 15.24 13.93
N GLU A 210 7.94 14.13 13.43
CA GLU A 210 8.29 12.97 14.25
C GLU A 210 9.45 13.30 15.20
N ARG A 211 10.52 13.94 14.71
CA ARG A 211 11.61 14.45 15.55
C ARG A 211 11.13 15.42 16.62
N ASP A 212 10.26 16.36 16.25
CA ASP A 212 9.71 17.35 17.18
C ASP A 212 8.84 16.67 18.24
N ARG A 213 8.06 15.64 17.87
CA ARG A 213 7.27 14.83 18.81
C ARG A 213 8.14 14.05 19.78
N GLU A 214 9.21 13.42 19.30
CA GLU A 214 10.16 12.69 20.15
C GLU A 214 10.86 13.64 21.13
N THR A 215 11.32 14.79 20.63
CA THR A 215 11.97 15.82 21.45
C THR A 215 11.02 16.32 22.54
N TRP A 216 9.79 16.67 22.17
CA TRP A 216 8.76 17.08 23.12
C TRP A 216 8.43 15.99 24.16
N ALA A 217 8.39 14.72 23.75
CA ALA A 217 8.16 13.60 24.67
C ALA A 217 9.31 13.47 25.68
N HIS A 218 10.56 13.61 25.24
CA HIS A 218 11.73 13.62 26.13
C HIS A 218 11.69 14.80 27.10
N GLU A 219 11.33 16.00 26.65
CA GLU A 219 11.19 17.18 27.51
C GLU A 219 10.06 17.02 28.53
N CYS A 220 8.90 16.47 28.14
CA CYS A 220 7.80 16.19 29.06
C CYS A 220 8.21 15.19 30.14
N GLU A 221 8.88 14.10 29.75
CA GLU A 221 9.35 13.08 30.69
C GLU A 221 10.43 13.61 31.63
N ALA A 222 11.35 14.44 31.13
CA ALA A 222 12.33 15.14 31.96
C ALA A 222 11.64 16.08 32.96
N GLY A 223 10.65 16.86 32.50
CA GLY A 223 9.85 17.73 33.35
C GLY A 223 9.13 16.99 34.48
N LYS A 224 8.52 15.83 34.20
CA LYS A 224 7.89 14.98 35.23
C LYS A 224 8.90 14.48 36.27
N ARG A 225 10.08 14.03 35.85
CA ARG A 225 11.14 13.57 36.76
C ARG A 225 11.64 14.69 37.66
N ASP A 226 11.81 15.89 37.11
CA ASP A 226 12.22 17.07 37.86
C ASP A 226 11.15 17.51 38.87
N GLU A 227 9.87 17.46 38.49
CA GLU A 227 8.76 17.74 39.40
C GLU A 227 8.66 16.70 40.52
N GLU A 228 8.79 15.41 40.21
CA GLU A 228 8.81 14.35 41.22
C GLU A 228 9.99 14.49 42.18
N LYS A 229 11.18 14.82 41.65
CA LYS A 229 12.37 15.11 42.47
C LYS A 229 12.13 16.29 43.40
N LYS A 230 11.57 17.40 42.88
CA LYS A 230 11.23 18.58 43.70
C LYS A 230 10.18 18.25 44.76
N ARG A 231 9.18 17.44 44.43
CA ARG A 231 8.17 16.96 45.39
C ARG A 231 8.82 16.15 46.50
N LYS A 232 9.67 15.18 46.15
CA LYS A 232 10.39 14.34 47.12
C LYS A 232 11.33 15.17 48.00
N GLU A 233 12.11 16.08 47.41
CA GLU A 233 12.98 17.00 48.16
C GLU A 233 12.18 17.93 49.09
N ALA A 234 10.98 18.35 48.69
CA ALA A 234 10.09 19.14 49.53
C ALA A 234 9.51 18.31 50.69
N GLU A 235 9.09 17.07 50.42
CA GLU A 235 8.65 16.11 51.45
C GLU A 235 9.78 15.79 52.44
N ASP A 236 10.98 15.52 51.95
CA ASP A 236 12.17 15.25 52.79
C ASP A 236 12.53 16.47 53.64
N ARG A 237 12.43 17.69 53.08
CA ARG A 237 12.58 18.94 53.85
C ARG A 237 11.53 19.13 54.94
N VAL A 238 10.30 18.70 54.70
CA VAL A 238 9.24 18.74 55.71
C VAL A 238 9.53 17.71 56.79
N ARG A 239 9.88 16.48 56.41
CA ARG A 239 10.22 15.39 57.34
C ARG A 239 11.42 15.75 58.22
N ALA A 240 12.44 16.40 57.68
CA ALA A 240 13.62 16.82 58.43
C ALA A 240 13.33 17.86 59.54
N ARG A 241 12.11 18.43 59.59
CA ARG A 241 11.68 19.33 60.66
C ARG A 241 11.02 18.59 61.82
N PHE A 242 10.58 17.35 61.63
CA PHE A 242 10.00 16.56 62.71
C PHE A 242 11.05 16.33 63.77
N ALA A 243 10.68 16.59 65.02
CA ALA A 243 11.57 16.43 66.16
C ALA A 243 10.82 15.75 67.30
N TRP A 244 11.51 14.88 68.02
CA TRP A 244 11.03 14.33 69.27
C TRP A 244 11.35 15.32 70.39
N GLU A 245 10.33 15.71 71.15
CA GLU A 245 10.44 16.63 72.28
C GLU A 245 9.98 15.94 73.57
N GLY A 246 10.62 16.31 74.68
CA GLY A 246 10.25 15.78 75.99
C GLY A 246 10.44 14.27 76.08
N LEU A 247 11.64 13.78 75.79
CA LEU A 247 11.96 12.36 76.01
C LEU A 247 11.91 12.09 77.52
N GLU A 248 10.90 11.34 77.93
CA GLU A 248 10.62 10.99 79.31
C GLU A 248 10.79 9.49 79.49
N ALA A 249 11.55 9.10 80.51
CA ALA A 249 11.68 7.72 80.91
C ALA A 249 10.50 7.37 81.83
N ASN A 250 9.87 6.23 81.61
CA ASN A 250 8.80 5.75 82.50
C ASN A 250 9.38 5.57 83.92
N GLU A 251 8.57 5.88 84.93
CA GLU A 251 8.98 5.85 86.34
C GLU A 251 9.43 4.46 86.78
N HIS A 252 8.79 3.42 86.22
CA HIS A 252 9.07 2.03 86.55
C HIS A 252 9.86 1.30 85.46
N CYS A 253 10.70 0.38 85.89
CA CYS A 253 11.40 -0.53 85.00
C CYS A 253 10.44 -1.60 84.48
N LEU A 254 10.58 -1.94 83.19
CA LEU A 254 9.76 -3.01 82.61
C LEU A 254 10.33 -4.38 83.00
N ARG A 255 11.65 -4.53 82.93
CA ARG A 255 12.42 -5.73 83.27
C ARG A 255 13.89 -5.37 83.43
N TYR A 256 14.75 -6.33 83.79
CA TYR A 256 16.20 -6.11 83.90
C TYR A 256 16.77 -5.45 82.65
N GLY A 257 17.43 -4.31 82.85
CA GLY A 257 18.07 -3.55 81.78
C GLY A 257 17.10 -2.97 80.74
N ALA A 258 15.79 -2.94 81.01
CA ALA A 258 14.80 -2.42 80.06
C ALA A 258 13.83 -1.41 80.68
N ARG A 259 13.65 -0.29 79.99
CA ARG A 259 12.70 0.76 80.35
C ARG A 259 11.91 1.25 79.14
N GLN A 260 10.69 1.70 79.40
CA GLN A 260 9.87 2.38 78.41
C GLN A 260 10.20 3.87 78.38
N TYR A 261 10.30 4.44 77.19
CA TYR A 261 10.45 5.86 76.95
C TYR A 261 9.26 6.36 76.17
N THR A 262 8.86 7.60 76.45
CA THR A 262 7.85 8.33 75.70
C THR A 262 8.40 9.68 75.27
N ALA A 263 7.94 10.17 74.13
CA ALA A 263 8.31 11.49 73.63
C ALA A 263 7.23 11.98 72.69
N ARG A 264 7.00 13.29 72.69
CA ARG A 264 6.03 13.92 71.82
C ARG A 264 6.66 14.27 70.47
N LEU A 265 5.97 13.96 69.39
CA LEU A 265 6.37 14.42 68.06
C LEU A 265 5.95 15.87 67.86
N SER A 266 6.91 16.74 67.54
CA SER A 266 6.69 18.15 67.27
C SER A 266 6.92 18.51 65.80
N ASN A 267 6.53 19.72 65.42
CA ASN A 267 6.72 20.31 64.09
C ASN A 267 6.05 19.56 62.92
N VAL A 268 5.01 18.78 63.19
CA VAL A 268 4.16 18.17 62.15
C VAL A 268 3.26 19.25 61.52
N PRO A 269 3.38 19.57 60.22
CA PRO A 269 2.54 20.58 59.57
C PRO A 269 1.07 20.17 59.54
N ARG A 270 0.19 21.17 59.54
CA ARG A 270 -1.25 20.94 59.33
C ARG A 270 -1.49 20.26 57.98
N GLY A 271 -2.22 19.14 58.01
CA GLY A 271 -2.55 18.35 56.82
C GLY A 271 -1.60 17.19 56.53
N TYR A 272 -0.51 17.04 57.28
CA TYR A 272 0.30 15.82 57.27
C TYR A 272 -0.32 14.77 58.21
N ASP A 273 -0.19 13.48 57.90
CA ASP A 273 -0.67 12.39 58.75
C ASP A 273 0.26 12.25 59.98
N PRO A 274 -0.20 12.58 61.20
CA PRO A 274 0.64 12.57 62.39
C PRO A 274 1.13 11.16 62.78
N LEU A 275 0.33 10.11 62.54
CA LEU A 275 0.70 8.73 62.86
C LEU A 275 1.78 8.23 61.92
N LYS A 276 1.66 8.55 60.63
CA LYS A 276 2.71 8.26 59.64
C LYS A 276 4.01 8.98 59.97
N ALA A 277 3.95 10.25 60.39
CA ALA A 277 5.14 10.98 60.83
C ALA A 277 5.80 10.30 62.03
N CYS A 278 5.01 9.81 62.99
CA CYS A 278 5.51 9.11 64.17
C CYS A 278 6.26 7.81 63.83
N THR A 279 5.71 6.98 62.95
CA THR A 279 6.35 5.69 62.59
C THR A 279 7.61 5.87 61.74
N GLU A 280 7.72 6.95 60.97
CA GLU A 280 8.88 7.20 60.10
C GLU A 280 10.02 8.01 60.76
N THR A 281 9.79 8.59 61.94
CA THR A 281 10.77 9.49 62.60
C THR A 281 11.66 8.72 63.57
N SER A 282 12.95 8.62 63.27
CA SER A 282 13.93 7.98 64.15
C SER A 282 14.26 8.84 65.38
N ILE A 283 14.59 8.20 66.50
CA ILE A 283 15.10 8.85 67.72
C ILE A 283 16.46 8.24 68.11
N GLU A 284 17.24 8.97 68.89
CA GLU A 284 18.44 8.46 69.54
C GLU A 284 18.20 8.39 71.05
N ILE A 285 18.29 7.19 71.63
CA ILE A 285 18.18 6.97 73.08
C ILE A 285 19.46 6.27 73.50
N HIS A 286 20.20 6.85 74.45
CA HIS A 286 21.48 6.31 74.95
C HIS A 286 22.53 6.02 73.88
N GLY A 287 22.62 6.86 72.84
CA GLY A 287 23.57 6.69 71.74
C GLY A 287 23.18 5.62 70.72
N VAL A 288 22.02 4.97 70.88
CA VAL A 288 21.48 4.01 69.92
C VAL A 288 20.39 4.68 69.10
N ARG A 289 20.55 4.68 67.78
CA ARG A 289 19.54 5.19 66.85
C ARG A 289 18.45 4.16 66.61
N ILE A 290 17.23 4.46 67.05
CA ILE A 290 16.04 3.62 66.85
C ILE A 290 15.26 4.19 65.68
N ALA A 291 15.04 3.38 64.63
CA ALA A 291 14.43 3.84 63.38
C ALA A 291 12.97 4.28 63.55
N SER A 292 12.22 3.62 64.43
CA SER A 292 10.79 3.88 64.66
C SER A 292 10.38 3.53 66.10
N PRO A 293 9.40 4.23 66.68
CA PRO A 293 8.75 3.79 67.91
C PRO A 293 8.07 2.42 67.75
N HIS A 294 7.92 1.72 68.86
CA HIS A 294 7.18 0.45 68.92
C HIS A 294 5.66 0.70 68.83
N GLN A 295 5.22 1.84 69.37
CA GLN A 295 3.83 2.25 69.34
C GLN A 295 3.73 3.78 69.18
N CYS A 296 2.74 4.21 68.39
CA CYS A 296 2.37 5.61 68.21
C CYS A 296 0.96 5.81 68.77
N GLU A 297 0.79 6.82 69.61
CA GLU A 297 -0.48 7.16 70.24
C GLU A 297 -0.92 8.57 69.83
N ASP A 298 -2.11 8.69 69.25
CA ASP A 298 -2.72 9.97 68.92
C ASP A 298 -3.47 10.52 70.15
N GLN A 299 -2.96 11.62 70.71
CA GLN A 299 -3.57 12.33 71.83
C GLN A 299 -4.51 13.47 71.37
N GLY A 300 -4.78 13.58 70.07
CA GLY A 300 -5.62 14.60 69.48
C GLY A 300 -4.89 15.91 69.19
N CYS A 301 -5.54 16.84 68.48
CA CYS A 301 -4.98 18.14 68.10
C CYS A 301 -3.62 18.08 67.36
N ASN A 302 -3.37 17.02 66.57
CA ASN A 302 -2.09 16.72 65.91
C ASN A 302 -0.93 16.49 66.90
N VAL A 303 -1.22 15.99 68.10
CA VAL A 303 -0.23 15.57 69.07
C VAL A 303 -0.13 14.05 69.02
N VAL A 304 1.03 13.56 68.60
CA VAL A 304 1.33 12.12 68.64
C VAL A 304 2.48 11.88 69.59
N VAL A 305 2.35 10.85 70.41
CA VAL A 305 3.38 10.39 71.33
C VAL A 305 3.92 9.06 70.82
N GLY A 306 5.25 8.99 70.68
CA GLY A 306 5.96 7.75 70.41
C GLY A 306 6.29 7.04 71.71
N HIS A 307 6.25 5.71 71.67
CA HIS A 307 6.61 4.83 72.78
C HIS A 307 7.73 3.88 72.33
N TRP A 308 8.80 3.82 73.11
CA TRP A 308 9.94 2.93 72.86
C TRP A 308 10.20 2.04 74.06
N THR A 309 10.39 0.75 73.85
CA THR A 309 10.99 -0.13 74.84
C THR A 309 12.48 -0.24 74.50
N VAL A 310 13.33 0.23 75.41
CA VAL A 310 14.78 0.17 75.26
C VAL A 310 15.30 -0.90 76.20
N ASP A 311 15.90 -1.95 75.66
CA ASP A 311 16.42 -3.12 76.40
C ASP A 311 17.95 -3.29 76.26
N SER A 312 18.64 -2.27 75.73
CA SER A 312 20.09 -2.26 75.53
C SER A 312 20.90 -1.98 76.81
N GLY A 313 20.41 -2.43 77.97
CA GLY A 313 21.10 -2.30 79.26
C GLY A 313 20.89 -0.94 79.94
N GLU A 314 19.64 -0.59 80.22
CA GLU A 314 19.28 0.59 81.01
C GLU A 314 19.91 0.51 82.42
N PRO A 315 20.89 1.37 82.77
CA PRO A 315 21.64 1.23 84.01
C PRO A 315 20.78 1.47 85.26
N SER A 316 19.72 2.28 85.13
CA SER A 316 18.80 2.51 86.23
C SER A 316 17.79 1.38 86.46
N CYS A 317 17.74 0.40 85.55
CA CYS A 317 16.95 -0.83 85.66
C CYS A 317 17.82 -2.08 85.85
N ALA A 318 19.05 -1.89 86.33
CA ALA A 318 19.98 -2.98 86.61
C ALA A 318 19.85 -3.43 88.07
N THR A 319 18.90 -4.32 88.33
CA THR A 319 18.85 -5.08 89.58
C THR A 319 19.98 -6.11 89.62
N HIS A 320 20.38 -6.54 90.80
CA HIS A 320 21.40 -7.58 90.94
C HIS A 320 21.12 -8.49 92.13
N PHE A 321 21.66 -9.70 92.08
CA PHE A 321 21.61 -10.62 93.21
C PHE A 321 22.85 -10.44 94.08
N SER A 322 22.64 -10.22 95.37
CA SER A 322 23.72 -9.94 96.32
C SER A 322 24.33 -11.22 96.88
N SER A 323 24.15 -11.49 98.17
CA SER A 323 24.78 -12.62 98.86
C SER A 323 24.10 -13.95 98.55
N PHE A 324 24.81 -14.86 97.88
CA PHE A 324 24.36 -16.22 97.61
C PHE A 324 24.52 -17.11 98.84
N SER A 325 23.40 -17.62 99.36
CA SER A 325 23.31 -18.54 100.49
C SER A 325 23.04 -19.96 99.99
N ASP A 326 23.95 -20.88 100.30
CA ASP A 326 23.74 -22.31 100.11
C ASP A 326 22.76 -22.84 101.18
N LYS A 327 21.66 -23.44 100.74
CA LYS A 327 20.64 -24.06 101.60
C LYS A 327 20.80 -25.59 101.71
N GLY A 328 21.83 -26.15 101.07
CA GLY A 328 22.10 -27.57 101.01
C GLY A 328 21.27 -28.31 99.94
N CYS A 329 21.22 -29.63 100.06
CA CYS A 329 20.48 -30.48 99.12
C CYS A 329 18.97 -30.27 99.24
N THR A 330 18.27 -30.18 98.10
CA THR A 330 16.80 -30.02 98.07
C THR A 330 16.08 -31.20 98.72
N ALA A 331 16.59 -32.42 98.52
CA ALA A 331 16.22 -33.64 99.21
C ALA A 331 17.41 -34.62 99.21
N LYS A 332 17.37 -35.66 100.04
CA LYS A 332 18.43 -36.69 100.05
C LYS A 332 18.38 -37.53 98.77
N GLY A 333 19.45 -37.53 97.98
CA GLY A 333 19.54 -38.27 96.72
C GLY A 333 18.89 -37.54 95.55
N SER A 334 18.62 -36.22 95.66
CA SER A 334 18.04 -35.44 94.56
C SER A 334 19.06 -35.09 93.48
N GLY A 335 20.36 -35.13 93.80
CA GLY A 335 21.40 -34.57 92.94
C GLY A 335 21.30 -33.06 92.74
N LEU A 336 20.48 -32.36 93.54
CA LEU A 336 20.22 -30.92 93.41
C LEU A 336 20.51 -30.18 94.71
N ARG A 337 21.27 -29.10 94.62
CA ARG A 337 21.59 -28.18 95.70
C ARG A 337 20.88 -26.85 95.50
N ARG A 338 20.24 -26.33 96.54
CA ARG A 338 19.49 -25.08 96.51
C ARG A 338 20.34 -23.90 96.92
N ILE A 339 20.46 -22.92 96.05
CA ILE A 339 21.11 -21.63 96.30
C ILE A 339 20.06 -20.54 96.28
N GLU A 340 20.12 -19.61 97.23
CA GLU A 340 19.22 -18.47 97.31
C GLU A 340 20.00 -17.17 97.38
N SER A 341 19.52 -16.11 96.74
CA SER A 341 20.11 -14.77 96.85
C SER A 341 19.02 -13.72 96.80
N ARG A 342 19.22 -12.64 97.56
CA ARG A 342 18.29 -11.52 97.60
C ARG A 342 18.51 -10.62 96.39
N LEU A 343 17.41 -10.19 95.77
CA LEU A 343 17.40 -9.19 94.70
C LEU A 343 17.52 -7.80 95.32
N GLU A 344 18.54 -7.06 94.93
CA GLU A 344 18.82 -5.68 95.34
C GLU A 344 18.50 -4.69 94.21
N ASP A 345 18.48 -3.40 94.57
CA ASP A 345 18.19 -2.26 93.68
C ASP A 345 16.82 -2.32 92.98
N LEU A 346 15.86 -3.03 93.57
CA LEU A 346 14.48 -3.05 93.11
C LEU A 346 13.81 -1.71 93.41
N GLY A 347 13.38 -0.99 92.37
CA GLY A 347 12.71 0.29 92.51
C GLY A 347 11.34 0.19 93.17
N ALA A 348 10.92 1.26 93.85
CA ALA A 348 9.59 1.33 94.43
C ALA A 348 8.53 1.36 93.32
N GLY A 349 7.67 0.34 93.27
CA GLY A 349 6.61 0.21 92.26
C GLY A 349 6.98 -0.64 91.04
N ASP A 350 8.24 -1.06 90.92
CA ASP A 350 8.64 -2.02 89.88
C ASP A 350 7.95 -3.38 90.09
N ASP A 351 7.65 -4.09 89.00
CA ASP A 351 7.16 -5.46 89.09
C ASP A 351 8.29 -6.38 89.55
N TRP A 352 8.30 -6.66 90.85
CA TRP A 352 9.31 -7.52 91.47
C TRP A 352 9.45 -8.88 90.79
N ARG A 353 8.35 -9.42 90.22
CA ARG A 353 8.36 -10.72 89.57
C ARG A 353 9.15 -10.62 88.28
N GLU A 354 8.80 -9.65 87.45
CA GLU A 354 9.43 -9.43 86.15
C GLU A 354 10.91 -9.08 86.30
N MET A 355 11.26 -8.22 87.25
CA MET A 355 12.65 -7.89 87.58
C MET A 355 13.40 -9.13 88.04
N CYS A 356 12.84 -9.92 88.96
CA CYS A 356 13.48 -11.13 89.45
C CYS A 356 13.71 -12.18 88.34
N THR A 357 12.72 -12.41 87.47
CA THR A 357 12.81 -13.43 86.41
C THR A 357 13.67 -13.03 85.22
N THR A 358 14.16 -11.80 85.18
CA THR A 358 14.99 -11.29 84.07
C THR A 358 16.37 -10.83 84.52
N THR A 359 16.63 -10.79 85.83
CA THR A 359 17.94 -10.42 86.37
C THR A 359 18.91 -11.60 86.22
N PRO A 360 20.06 -11.41 85.57
CA PRO A 360 21.07 -12.44 85.48
C PRO A 360 21.83 -12.60 86.80
N ALA A 361 22.42 -13.76 87.00
CA ALA A 361 23.26 -14.06 88.15
C ALA A 361 24.52 -14.82 87.73
N ASP A 362 25.65 -14.38 88.27
CA ASP A 362 26.94 -15.03 88.08
C ASP A 362 27.48 -15.51 89.43
N PHE A 363 27.51 -16.82 89.64
CA PHE A 363 28.07 -17.42 90.86
C PHE A 363 28.58 -18.84 90.58
N TYR A 364 29.56 -19.29 91.36
CA TYR A 364 30.26 -20.58 91.16
C TYR A 364 30.77 -20.80 89.72
N GLN A 365 31.20 -19.74 89.03
CA GLN A 365 31.67 -19.77 87.64
C GLN A 365 30.59 -20.21 86.63
N MET A 366 29.32 -20.13 87.03
CA MET A 366 28.16 -20.37 86.17
C MET A 366 27.42 -19.05 85.95
N HIS A 367 26.95 -18.85 84.73
CA HIS A 367 26.07 -17.75 84.35
C HIS A 367 24.64 -18.27 84.26
N PHE A 368 23.71 -17.52 84.82
CA PHE A 368 22.28 -17.77 84.71
C PHE A 368 21.60 -16.53 84.17
N ASP A 369 20.80 -16.66 83.11
CA ASP A 369 20.00 -15.55 82.57
C ASP A 369 18.90 -15.10 83.57
N ALA A 370 18.49 -16.01 84.45
CA ALA A 370 17.45 -15.80 85.46
C ALA A 370 17.52 -16.87 86.58
N PRO A 371 16.93 -16.62 87.76
CA PRO A 371 16.65 -17.65 88.75
C PRO A 371 15.62 -18.68 88.26
N HIS A 372 15.72 -19.92 88.75
CA HIS A 372 14.70 -20.94 88.47
C HIS A 372 13.36 -20.61 89.14
N ILE A 373 13.39 -20.01 90.33
CA ILE A 373 12.20 -19.64 91.10
C ILE A 373 12.42 -18.26 91.73
N CYS A 374 11.40 -17.41 91.65
CA CYS A 374 11.34 -16.11 92.32
C CYS A 374 10.36 -16.15 93.49
N ALA A 375 10.79 -15.72 94.67
CA ALA A 375 9.98 -15.69 95.88
C ALA A 375 10.00 -14.32 96.54
N ASN A 376 8.83 -13.75 96.80
CA ASN A 376 8.68 -12.51 97.56
C ASN A 376 8.32 -12.85 99.02
N TRP A 377 9.25 -12.58 99.93
CA TRP A 377 9.13 -12.90 101.36
C TRP A 377 8.64 -11.68 102.17
N GLY A 378 7.98 -10.72 101.53
CA GLY A 378 7.45 -9.51 102.17
C GLY A 378 8.56 -8.59 102.66
N LEU A 379 8.63 -8.36 103.98
CA LEU A 379 9.61 -7.47 104.60
C LEU A 379 11.07 -7.88 104.36
N TRP A 380 11.31 -9.15 104.01
CA TRP A 380 12.66 -9.66 103.72
C TRP A 380 13.10 -9.42 102.28
N GLY A 381 12.21 -8.93 101.42
CA GLY A 381 12.47 -8.65 100.01
C GLY A 381 12.20 -9.83 99.08
N VAL A 382 12.73 -9.71 97.88
CA VAL A 382 12.55 -10.65 96.77
C VAL A 382 13.81 -11.48 96.63
N TYR A 383 13.66 -12.78 96.41
CA TYR A 383 14.76 -13.73 96.31
C TYR A 383 14.67 -14.52 95.02
N GLY A 384 15.83 -14.67 94.37
CA GLY A 384 16.05 -15.66 93.35
C GLY A 384 16.51 -16.97 93.99
N ILE A 385 16.02 -18.09 93.47
CA ILE A 385 16.34 -19.43 93.92
C ILE A 385 16.80 -20.23 92.71
N TRP A 386 17.96 -20.87 92.85
CA TRP A 386 18.54 -21.77 91.88
C TRP A 386 18.63 -23.17 92.49
N GLU A 387 18.38 -24.17 91.66
CA GLU A 387 18.59 -25.58 91.97
C GLU A 387 19.66 -26.10 91.02
N ILE A 388 20.88 -26.18 91.51
CA ILE A 388 22.06 -26.54 90.71
C ILE A 388 22.39 -28.02 90.92
N GLU A 389 22.88 -28.68 89.88
CA GLU A 389 23.31 -30.07 89.98
C GLU A 389 24.53 -30.20 90.89
N ASP A 390 24.44 -31.11 91.87
CA ASP A 390 25.54 -31.48 92.75
C ASP A 390 25.45 -32.96 93.08
N ARG A 391 26.49 -33.72 92.68
CA ARG A 391 26.57 -35.18 92.89
C ARG A 391 26.73 -35.59 94.35
N ASN A 392 27.01 -34.64 95.24
CA ASN A 392 27.06 -34.89 96.69
C ASN A 392 25.68 -34.79 97.35
N CYS A 393 24.69 -34.29 96.60
CA CYS A 393 23.27 -34.46 96.84
C CYS A 393 22.75 -35.69 96.08
#